data_AF-A0A8T4MCT1-F1
#
_entry.id   AF-A0A8T4MCT1-F1
#
_cell.length_a   1.000
_cell.length_b   1.000
_cell.length_c   1.000
_cell.angle_alpha   90.00
_cell.angle_beta   90.00
_cell.angle_gamma   90.00
#
_symmetry.space_group_name_H-M   'P 1'
#
loop_
_entity.id
_entity.type
_entity.pdbx_description
1 polymer ?
#
loop_
_entity_poly.entity_id
_entity_poly.type
_entity_poly.pdbx_seq_one_letter_code
_entity_poly.pdbx_strand_id
1 'polypeptide(L)'
;DVLKKELIEFAKQKNLNVVYGSNMKCGVKEFDKIVLPEDKAELIKLMKEKGVWDEVSMINFMGFQSKVLKGQLDEIKNMVDVIKDYRLSLSRRKDVGEE
;
A
#
# COMPACT_ATOMS: atom_id res chain seq x y z
N ASP A 1 7.83 15.26 -8.06
CA ASP A 1 7.82 14.26 -6.96
C ASP A 1 8.96 14.35 -5.95
N VAL A 2 9.94 15.24 -6.09
CA VAL A 2 11.08 15.35 -5.15
C VAL A 2 10.60 15.61 -3.70
N LEU A 3 9.72 16.60 -3.53
CA LEU A 3 9.17 16.97 -2.21
C LEU A 3 8.44 15.81 -1.51
N LYS A 4 7.75 14.94 -2.25
CA LYS A 4 7.06 13.78 -1.68
C LYS A 4 8.06 12.75 -1.14
N LYS A 5 9.15 12.51 -1.88
CA LYS A 5 10.22 11.59 -1.45
C LYS A 5 10.92 12.12 -0.21
N GLU A 6 11.27 13.40 -0.19
CA GLU A 6 11.88 14.05 0.98
C GLU A 6 10.98 13.99 2.20
N LEU A 7 9.67 14.20 2.04
CA LEU A 7 8.70 14.05 3.14
C LEU A 7 8.63 12.61 3.67
N ILE A 8 8.67 11.62 2.78
CA ILE A 8 8.67 10.20 3.16
C ILE A 8 9.97 9.86 3.89
N GLU A 9 11.13 10.30 3.38
CA GLU A 9 12.43 10.08 4.02
C GLU A 9 12.52 10.76 5.39
N PHE A 10 12.06 12.01 5.49
CA PHE A 10 12.00 12.74 6.75
C PHE A 10 11.10 12.04 7.77
N ALA A 11 9.90 11.60 7.34
CA ALA A 11 8.98 10.85 8.18
C ALA A 11 9.57 9.52 8.66
N LYS A 12 10.29 8.79 7.79
CA LYS A 12 11.00 7.56 8.15
C LYS A 12 12.12 7.80 9.16
N GLN A 13 12.99 8.78 8.91
CA GLN A 13 14.13 9.08 9.79
C GLN A 13 13.68 9.42 11.21
N LYS A 14 12.57 10.14 11.34
CA LYS A 14 12.03 10.56 12.64
C LYS A 14 10.96 9.62 13.19
N ASN A 15 10.65 8.54 12.47
CA ASN A 15 9.56 7.60 12.76
C ASN A 15 8.21 8.32 13.04
N LEU A 16 7.92 9.35 12.24
CA LEU A 16 6.75 10.22 12.38
C LEU A 16 5.66 9.82 11.39
N ASN A 17 4.43 9.70 11.89
CA ASN A 17 3.25 9.44 11.05
C ASN A 17 2.64 10.74 10.48
N VAL A 18 3.01 11.90 11.04
CA VAL A 18 2.44 13.20 10.64
C VAL A 18 3.54 14.26 10.66
N VAL A 19 3.72 14.94 9.53
CA VAL A 19 4.60 16.09 9.38
C VAL A 19 3.76 17.36 9.46
N TYR A 20 4.08 18.24 10.41
CA TYR A 20 3.38 19.52 10.59
C TYR A 20 4.11 20.64 9.84
N GLY A 21 3.40 21.34 8.97
CA GLY A 21 3.82 22.60 8.38
C GLY A 21 3.08 23.78 9.02
N SER A 22 3.23 24.98 8.45
CA SER A 22 2.70 26.23 9.03
C SER A 22 1.17 26.16 9.23
N ASN A 23 0.41 25.91 8.15
CA ASN A 23 -1.07 25.86 8.20
C ASN A 23 -1.63 24.46 7.89
N MET A 24 -0.79 23.58 7.36
CA MET A 24 -1.15 22.25 6.86
C MET A 24 -0.35 21.19 7.60
N LYS A 25 -0.91 19.98 7.69
CA LYS A 25 -0.21 18.78 8.13
C LYS A 25 -0.28 17.73 7.03
N CYS A 26 0.81 17.00 6.85
CA CYS A 26 0.90 15.88 5.94
C CYS A 26 0.96 14.59 6.76
N GLY A 27 -0.10 13.78 6.71
CA GLY A 27 -0.07 12.41 7.22
C GLY A 27 0.72 11.54 6.26
N VAL A 28 1.69 10.80 6.76
CA VAL A 28 2.46 9.81 6.02
C VAL A 28 2.03 8.44 6.55
N LYS A 29 1.30 7.68 5.73
CA LYS A 29 0.87 6.33 6.09
C LYS A 29 1.59 5.31 5.20
N GLU A 30 2.40 4.48 5.85
CA GLU A 30 3.01 3.31 5.21
C GLU A 30 1.95 2.23 5.01
N PHE A 31 1.96 1.61 3.82
CA PHE A 31 1.13 0.46 3.53
C PHE A 31 1.87 -0.53 2.64
N ASP A 32 1.57 -1.81 2.84
CA ASP A 32 2.10 -2.86 1.99
C ASP A 32 1.31 -2.94 0.70
N LYS A 33 2.02 -2.80 -0.42
CA LYS A 33 1.46 -2.89 -1.76
C LYS A 33 1.97 -4.15 -2.41
N ILE A 34 1.04 -4.94 -2.93
CA ILE A 34 1.36 -6.13 -3.71
C ILE A 34 1.47 -5.73 -5.17
N VAL A 35 2.63 -6.01 -5.74
CA VAL A 35 2.95 -5.87 -7.15
C VAL A 35 2.88 -7.26 -7.78
N LEU A 36 2.08 -7.36 -8.83
CA LEU A 36 1.95 -8.60 -9.59
C LEU A 36 3.15 -8.75 -10.54
N PRO A 37 3.61 -9.99 -10.79
CA PRO A 37 4.64 -10.24 -11.78
C PRO A 37 4.13 -9.86 -13.18
N GLU A 38 5.06 -9.54 -14.08
CA GLU A 38 4.74 -9.22 -15.47
C GLU A 38 4.09 -10.43 -16.16
N ASP A 39 4.64 -11.63 -15.90
CA ASP A 39 4.04 -12.88 -16.36
C ASP A 39 2.95 -13.36 -15.39
N LYS A 40 1.71 -13.04 -15.74
CA LYS A 40 0.54 -13.40 -14.94
C LYS A 40 0.03 -14.80 -15.28
N ALA A 41 0.53 -15.46 -16.33
CA ALA A 41 -0.05 -16.71 -16.81
C ALA A 41 0.07 -17.83 -15.77
N GLU A 42 1.25 -17.97 -15.17
CA GLU A 42 1.51 -18.96 -14.12
C GLU A 42 0.71 -18.68 -12.85
N LEU A 43 0.65 -17.40 -12.43
CA LEU A 43 -0.12 -16.94 -11.29
C LEU A 43 -1.61 -17.27 -11.45
N ILE A 44 -2.18 -16.97 -12.62
CA ILE A 44 -3.59 -17.23 -12.93
C ILE A 44 -3.86 -18.73 -12.93
N LYS A 45 -2.94 -19.55 -13.46
CA LYS A 45 -3.07 -21.00 -13.46
C LYS A 45 -3.10 -21.55 -12.03
N LEU A 46 -2.17 -21.13 -11.18
CA LEU A 46 -2.11 -21.54 -9.78
C LEU A 46 -3.37 -21.12 -8.99
N MET A 47 -3.86 -19.90 -9.24
CA MET A 47 -5.11 -19.40 -8.65
C MET A 47 -6.34 -20.20 -9.08
N LYS A 48 -6.38 -20.64 -10.34
CA LYS A 48 -7.47 -21.47 -10.88
C LYS A 48 -7.42 -22.89 -10.31
N GLU A 49 -6.23 -23.48 -10.20
CA GLU A 49 -6.03 -24.80 -9.58
C GLU A 49 -6.51 -24.83 -8.12
N LYS A 50 -6.35 -23.71 -7.40
CA LYS A 50 -6.85 -23.58 -6.02
C LYS A 50 -8.32 -23.14 -5.89
N GLY A 51 -9.01 -22.87 -7.00
CA GLY A 51 -10.39 -22.37 -6.99
C GLY A 51 -10.55 -20.97 -6.37
N VAL A 52 -9.45 -20.26 -6.06
CA VAL A 52 -9.51 -18.91 -5.48
C VAL A 52 -9.68 -17.88 -6.58
N TRP A 53 -9.33 -18.20 -7.82
CA TRP A 53 -9.45 -17.31 -8.97
C TRP A 53 -10.83 -16.66 -9.06
N ASP A 54 -11.92 -17.39 -8.87
CA ASP A 54 -13.27 -16.83 -8.99
C ASP A 54 -13.59 -15.80 -7.90
N GLU A 55 -13.02 -15.94 -6.70
CA GLU A 55 -13.24 -15.00 -5.58
C GLU A 55 -12.41 -13.71 -5.68
N VAL A 56 -11.28 -13.75 -6.39
CA VAL A 56 -10.34 -12.63 -6.52
C VAL A 56 -10.18 -12.10 -7.93
N SER A 57 -10.81 -12.74 -8.92
CA SER A 57 -10.82 -12.31 -10.32
C SER A 57 -11.46 -10.93 -10.42
N MET A 58 -10.64 -9.91 -10.67
CA MET A 58 -10.94 -8.48 -10.98
C MET A 58 -11.95 -7.69 -10.12
N ILE A 59 -13.04 -8.29 -9.63
CA ILE A 59 -14.06 -7.70 -8.77
C ILE A 59 -13.51 -7.42 -7.36
N ASN A 60 -12.50 -8.18 -6.91
CA ASN A 60 -12.00 -8.06 -5.53
C ASN A 60 -10.46 -8.05 -5.43
N PHE A 61 -9.80 -7.21 -6.21
CA PHE A 61 -8.34 -7.01 -6.11
C PHE A 61 -7.90 -6.63 -4.67
N MET A 62 -8.73 -5.88 -3.94
CA MET A 62 -8.52 -5.60 -2.51
C MET A 62 -8.55 -6.86 -1.63
N GLY A 63 -9.49 -7.77 -1.90
CA GLY A 63 -9.58 -9.06 -1.22
C GLY A 63 -8.37 -9.94 -1.48
N PHE A 64 -7.84 -9.91 -2.71
CA PHE A 64 -6.58 -10.57 -3.06
C PHE A 64 -5.43 -10.05 -2.21
N GLN A 65 -5.28 -8.72 -2.17
CA GLN A 65 -4.24 -8.10 -1.37
C GLN A 65 -4.34 -8.48 0.11
N SER A 66 -5.55 -8.44 0.68
CA SER A 66 -5.77 -8.81 2.08
C SER A 66 -5.42 -10.27 2.35
N LYS A 67 -5.80 -11.20 1.47
CA LYS A 67 -5.52 -12.65 1.63
C LYS A 67 -4.02 -12.96 1.55
N VAL A 68 -3.30 -12.33 0.62
CA VAL A 68 -1.84 -12.46 0.49
C VAL A 68 -1.13 -11.89 1.72
N LEU A 69 -1.50 -10.67 2.16
CA LEU A 69 -0.90 -10.05 3.35
C LEU A 69 -1.17 -10.85 4.64
N LYS A 70 -2.32 -11.53 4.73
CA LYS A 70 -2.68 -12.42 5.85
C LYS A 70 -2.04 -13.81 5.79
N GLY A 71 -1.24 -14.12 4.77
CA GLY A 71 -0.60 -15.44 4.61
C GLY A 71 -1.55 -16.57 4.23
N GLN A 72 -2.77 -16.25 3.77
CA GLN A 72 -3.73 -17.28 3.35
C GLN A 72 -3.39 -17.86 1.96
N LEU A 73 -2.45 -17.25 1.25
CA LEU A 73 -2.02 -17.59 -0.10
C LEU A 73 -0.48 -17.63 -0.18
N ASP A 74 0.18 -18.38 0.70
CA ASP A 74 1.65 -18.42 0.80
C ASP A 74 2.35 -18.87 -0.50
N GLU A 75 1.75 -19.77 -1.27
CA GLU A 75 2.33 -20.20 -2.56
C GLU A 75 2.33 -19.07 -3.61
N ILE A 76 1.28 -18.24 -3.59
CA ILE A 76 1.15 -17.06 -4.44
C ILE A 76 2.05 -15.94 -3.95
N LYS A 77 2.28 -15.86 -2.63
CA LYS A 77 3.17 -14.87 -2.00
C LYS A 77 4.60 -14.94 -2.54
N ASN A 78 5.07 -16.12 -2.94
CA ASN A 78 6.39 -16.29 -3.56
C ASN A 78 6.46 -15.79 -5.02
N MET A 79 5.32 -15.57 -5.65
CA MET A 79 5.22 -15.09 -7.04
C MET A 79 4.90 -13.59 -7.13
N VAL A 80 4.65 -12.92 -6.00
CA VAL A 80 4.27 -11.50 -5.97
C VAL A 80 5.20 -10.71 -5.07
N ASP A 81 5.53 -9.49 -5.48
CA ASP A 81 6.40 -8.63 -4.69
C ASP A 81 5.56 -7.81 -3.71
N VAL A 82 5.93 -7.86 -2.44
CA VAL A 82 5.37 -6.99 -1.40
C VAL A 82 6.32 -5.82 -1.19
N ILE A 83 5.97 -4.68 -1.76
CA ILE A 83 6.73 -3.44 -1.60
C ILE A 83 6.04 -2.51 -0.61
N LYS A 84 6.83 -1.74 0.13
CA LYS A 84 6.33 -0.66 0.99
C LYS A 84 6.03 0.56 0.14
N ASP A 85 4.78 0.99 0.14
CA ASP A 85 4.34 2.21 -0.53
C ASP A 85 3.80 3.20 0.51
N TYR A 86 3.76 4.48 0.14
CA TYR A 86 3.49 5.57 1.07
C TYR A 86 2.32 6.41 0.56
N ARG A 87 1.28 6.51 1.38
CA ARG A 87 0.18 7.44 1.13
C ARG A 87 0.41 8.73 1.90
N LEU A 88 0.54 9.82 1.16
CA LEU A 88 0.61 11.18 1.70
C LEU A 88 -0.79 11.80 1.68
N SER A 89 -1.27 12.20 2.85
CA SER A 89 -2.56 12.86 3.01
C SER A 89 -2.36 14.26 3.56
N LEU A 90 -2.62 15.28 2.74
CA LEU A 90 -2.58 16.67 3.18
C LEU A 90 -3.89 17.05 3.87
N SER A 91 -3.81 17.68 5.04
CA SER A 91 -5.00 18.18 5.75
C SER A 91 -4.68 19.48 6.48
N ARG A 92 -5.69 20.31 6.73
CA ARG A 92 -5.51 21.55 7.51
C ARG A 92 -5.21 21.21 8.97
N ARG A 93 -4.36 22.00 9.59
CA ARG A 93 -4.15 21.98 11.04
C ARG A 93 -5.40 22.54 11.72
N LYS A 94 -5.91 21.82 12.72
CA LYS A 94 -7.09 22.27 13.51
C LYS A 94 -6.69 23.13 14.71
N ASP A 95 -5.42 23.07 15.07
CA ASP A 95 -4.76 23.76 16.17
C ASP A 95 -4.32 25.19 15.79
N VAL A 96 -4.30 25.50 14.49
CA VAL A 96 -4.14 26.85 13.96
C VAL A 96 -5.53 27.24 13.50
N GLY A 97 -6.25 28.01 14.33
CA GLY A 97 -7.64 28.38 14.09
C GLY A 97 -7.85 29.03 12.72
N GLU A 98 -9.08 29.00 12.22
CA GLU A 98 -9.52 29.92 11.16
C GLU A 98 -9.50 31.31 11.78
N GLU A 99 -8.52 32.14 11.40
CA GLU A 99 -8.73 33.59 11.40
C GLU A 99 -9.80 33.94 10.36
#